data_AF-A0A1B9LJN7-F1
#
_entry.id   AF-A0A1B9LJN7-F1
#
_cell.length_a   1.000
_cell.length_b   1.000
_cell.length_c   1.000
_cell.angle_alpha   90.00
_cell.angle_beta   90.00
_cell.angle_gamma   90.00
#
_symmetry.space_group_name_H-M   'P 1'
#
loop_
_entity.id
_entity.type
_entity.pdbx_description
1 polymer ?
#
loop_
_entity_poly.entity_id
_entity_poly.type
_entity_poly.pdbx_seq_one_letter_code
_entity_poly.pdbx_strand_id
1 'polypeptide(L)'
;MLGILKKILPKKQEDEQLSARDLNGRNHVGYPTLQLSREIDNLVKKQYKSIKSVVKMYKDTLFFKWIPAIINSELSDEQLANLSGRNVQMVYLLLFRDMLRHLSDIITPKYATENWPELFAQEALDACKMLSDADDKDIAKKQQLFANTQRFTVDKPIDEKHPENNEIPDWVTPIAELIMISPKMLYKSHRSLVNAIKRPKKRA
;
A
#
# COMPACT_ATOMS: atom_id res chain seq x y z
N MET A 1 24.19 47.22 19.78
CA MET A 1 22.87 46.55 19.80
C MET A 1 22.95 45.20 19.08
N LEU A 2 23.55 44.19 19.71
CA LEU A 2 23.76 42.84 19.15
C LEU A 2 23.50 41.76 20.21
N GLY A 3 22.45 41.96 21.03
CA GLY A 3 22.26 41.17 22.26
C GLY A 3 20.92 40.47 22.45
N ILE A 4 19.94 40.59 21.53
CA ILE A 4 18.54 40.23 21.85
C ILE A 4 17.95 39.10 20.96
N LEU A 5 18.67 38.59 19.95
CA LEU A 5 18.13 37.56 19.03
C LEU A 5 18.41 36.09 19.41
N LYS A 6 18.80 35.78 20.65
CA LYS A 6 19.06 34.39 21.11
C LYS A 6 17.91 33.71 21.87
N LYS A 7 16.71 34.28 21.88
CA LYS A 7 15.48 33.65 22.37
C LYS A 7 14.50 33.77 21.19
N ILE A 8 14.24 32.75 20.39
CA ILE A 8 13.46 31.55 20.70
C ILE A 8 13.87 30.50 19.66
N LEU A 9 14.83 29.64 19.98
CA LEU A 9 14.94 28.34 19.30
C LEU A 9 14.19 27.36 20.19
N PRO A 10 13.21 26.59 19.66
CA PRO A 10 12.57 25.55 20.45
C PRO A 10 13.67 24.65 20.99
N LYS A 11 13.61 24.37 22.30
CA LYS A 11 14.47 23.36 22.93
C LYS A 11 14.42 22.13 22.03
N LYS A 12 15.59 21.63 21.63
CA LYS A 12 15.74 20.32 20.98
C LYS A 12 14.88 19.38 21.82
N GLN A 13 13.76 18.90 21.27
CA GLN A 13 12.94 17.92 21.97
C GLN A 13 13.91 16.84 22.41
N GLU A 14 13.90 16.52 23.70
CA GLU A 14 14.60 15.33 24.19
C GLU A 14 14.21 14.20 23.25
N ASP A 15 15.19 13.46 22.75
CA ASP A 15 14.96 12.32 21.87
C ASP A 15 14.03 11.37 22.61
N GLU A 16 12.73 11.51 22.37
CA GLU A 16 11.69 10.75 23.02
C GLU A 16 11.98 9.30 22.66
N GLN A 17 12.38 8.50 23.65
CA GLN A 17 12.73 7.11 23.41
C GLN A 17 11.48 6.43 22.87
N LEU A 18 11.55 6.01 21.60
CA LEU A 18 10.46 5.30 20.95
C LEU A 18 10.11 4.06 21.76
N SER A 19 8.80 3.83 21.94
CA SER A 19 8.32 2.59 22.55
C SER A 19 8.72 1.39 21.68
N ALA A 20 8.71 0.18 22.27
CA ALA A 20 8.93 -1.05 21.49
C ALA A 20 7.93 -1.16 20.33
N ARG A 21 6.67 -0.74 20.55
CA ARG A 21 5.64 -0.71 19.51
C ARG A 21 6.00 0.26 18.38
N ASP A 22 6.49 1.46 18.69
CA ASP A 22 6.89 2.44 17.68
C ASP A 22 8.09 1.96 16.86
N LEU A 23 9.07 1.33 17.54
CA LEU A 23 10.22 0.71 16.88
C LEU A 23 9.78 -0.41 15.94
N ASN A 24 8.89 -1.28 16.39
CA ASN A 24 8.38 -2.36 15.57
C ASN A 24 7.52 -1.83 14.39
N GLY A 25 6.63 -0.87 14.64
CA GLY A 25 5.87 -0.20 13.60
C GLY A 25 6.78 0.44 12.54
N ARG A 26 7.85 1.11 12.97
CA ARG A 26 8.84 1.68 12.05
C ARG A 26 9.58 0.62 11.24
N ASN A 27 10.07 -0.43 11.89
CA ASN A 27 10.95 -1.42 11.25
C ASN A 27 10.18 -2.39 10.35
N HIS A 28 8.98 -2.81 10.76
CA HIS A 28 8.18 -3.83 10.09
C HIS A 28 7.12 -3.25 9.15
N VAL A 29 6.73 -1.98 9.32
CA VAL A 29 5.74 -1.31 8.45
C VAL A 29 6.35 -0.09 7.76
N GLY A 30 6.86 0.86 8.53
CA GLY A 30 7.33 2.17 8.03
C GLY A 30 8.43 2.07 6.96
N TYR A 31 9.58 1.48 7.29
CA TYR A 31 10.70 1.35 6.36
C TYR A 31 10.35 0.51 5.11
N PRO A 32 9.69 -0.66 5.23
CA PRO A 32 9.26 -1.41 4.06
C PRO A 32 8.30 -0.62 3.16
N THR A 33 7.36 0.14 3.74
CA THR A 33 6.45 1.04 3.01
C THR A 33 7.23 2.11 2.25
N LEU A 34 8.20 2.76 2.90
CA LEU A 34 9.01 3.81 2.29
C LEU A 34 9.85 3.29 1.14
N GLN A 35 10.44 2.10 1.27
CA GLN A 35 11.22 1.47 0.21
C GLN A 35 10.34 1.23 -1.04
N LEU A 36 9.20 0.55 -0.89
CA LEU A 36 8.30 0.31 -2.03
C LEU A 36 7.78 1.62 -2.63
N SER A 37 7.40 2.59 -1.79
CA SER A 37 6.93 3.89 -2.26
C SER A 37 7.96 4.61 -3.12
N ARG A 38 9.25 4.54 -2.75
CA ARG A 38 10.35 5.13 -3.52
C ARG A 38 10.52 4.47 -4.87
N GLU A 39 10.45 3.14 -4.93
CA GLU A 39 10.54 2.43 -6.21
C GLU A 39 9.36 2.77 -7.13
N ILE A 40 8.14 2.83 -6.59
CA ILE A 40 6.97 3.28 -7.35
C ILE A 40 7.17 4.72 -7.87
N ASP A 41 7.66 5.64 -7.02
CA ASP A 41 7.90 7.04 -7.45
C ASP A 41 8.97 7.14 -8.54
N ASN A 42 10.02 6.32 -8.45
CA ASN A 42 11.07 6.24 -9.46
C ASN A 42 10.50 5.79 -10.82
N LEU A 43 9.69 4.73 -10.82
CA LEU A 43 9.03 4.22 -12.03
C LEU A 43 8.07 5.25 -12.64
N VAL A 44 7.23 5.88 -11.81
CA VAL A 44 6.31 6.95 -12.24
C VAL A 44 7.06 8.12 -12.85
N LYS A 45 8.17 8.55 -12.23
CA LYS A 45 8.98 9.67 -12.73
C LYS A 45 9.63 9.34 -14.09
N LYS A 46 10.07 8.10 -14.30
CA LYS A 46 10.77 7.67 -15.51
C LYS A 46 9.81 7.47 -16.69
N GLN A 47 8.75 6.69 -16.49
CA GLN A 47 7.93 6.17 -17.60
C GLN A 47 6.44 6.53 -17.47
N TYR A 48 5.90 6.61 -16.25
CA TYR A 48 4.45 6.69 -16.04
C TYR A 48 3.98 8.07 -15.50
N LYS A 49 4.53 9.16 -16.03
CA LYS A 49 4.27 10.52 -15.52
C LYS A 49 2.79 10.92 -15.56
N SER A 50 2.02 10.42 -16.53
CA SER A 50 0.59 10.74 -16.70
C SER A 50 -0.29 10.28 -15.54
N ILE A 51 0.11 9.24 -14.81
CA ILE A 51 -0.66 8.69 -13.68
C ILE A 51 -0.14 9.17 -12.31
N LYS A 52 0.85 10.08 -12.29
CA LYS A 52 1.53 10.52 -11.06
C LYS A 52 0.57 10.99 -9.96
N SER A 53 -0.45 11.77 -10.32
CA SER A 53 -1.41 12.31 -9.35
C SER A 53 -2.26 11.22 -8.71
N VAL A 54 -2.72 10.25 -9.50
CA VAL A 54 -3.50 9.10 -9.04
C VAL A 54 -2.66 8.20 -8.16
N VAL A 55 -1.44 7.87 -8.59
CA VAL A 55 -0.50 7.06 -7.80
C VAL A 55 -0.18 7.74 -6.46
N LYS A 56 0.06 9.06 -6.46
CA LYS A 56 0.29 9.82 -5.23
C LYS A 56 -0.91 9.74 -4.28
N MET A 57 -2.12 10.02 -4.79
CA MET A 57 -3.34 9.93 -3.99
C MET A 57 -3.51 8.53 -3.38
N TYR A 58 -3.28 7.49 -4.18
CA TYR A 58 -3.42 6.12 -3.74
C TYR A 58 -2.44 5.77 -2.62
N LYS A 59 -1.15 6.08 -2.80
CA LYS A 59 -0.12 5.80 -1.79
C LYS A 59 -0.32 6.62 -0.52
N ASP A 60 -0.54 7.93 -0.63
CA ASP A 60 -0.74 8.81 0.53
C ASP A 60 -1.92 8.35 1.40
N THR A 61 -2.95 7.77 0.77
CA THR A 61 -4.15 7.31 1.46
C THR A 61 -3.99 5.89 1.99
N LEU A 62 -3.62 4.94 1.12
CA LEU A 62 -3.59 3.53 1.50
C LEU A 62 -2.30 3.17 2.27
N PHE A 63 -1.13 3.54 1.74
CA PHE A 63 0.17 3.12 2.27
C PHE A 63 0.58 3.91 3.51
N PHE A 64 0.19 5.19 3.58
CA PHE A 64 0.67 6.10 4.63
C PHE A 64 -0.41 6.53 5.62
N LYS A 65 -1.67 6.12 5.44
CA LYS A 65 -2.76 6.42 6.38
C LYS A 65 -3.56 5.18 6.77
N TRP A 66 -4.30 4.59 5.84
CA TRP A 66 -5.31 3.59 6.17
C TRP A 66 -4.71 2.27 6.67
N ILE A 67 -3.80 1.66 5.90
CA ILE A 67 -3.23 0.36 6.31
C ILE A 67 -2.33 0.49 7.55
N PRO A 68 -1.45 1.50 7.67
CA PRO A 68 -0.69 1.69 8.92
C PRO A 68 -1.58 1.90 10.14
N ALA A 69 -2.69 2.65 10.01
CA ALA A 69 -3.64 2.84 11.11
C ALA A 69 -4.32 1.53 11.51
N ILE A 70 -4.71 0.70 10.53
CA ILE A 70 -5.31 -0.62 10.77
C ILE A 70 -4.30 -1.54 11.46
N ILE A 71 -3.06 -1.62 10.97
CA ILE A 71 -2.03 -2.45 11.61
C ILE A 71 -1.80 -1.98 13.05
N ASN A 72 -1.74 -0.67 13.29
CA ASN A 72 -1.54 -0.12 14.62
C ASN A 72 -2.77 -0.27 15.55
N SER A 73 -3.99 -0.45 15.04
CA SER A 73 -5.16 -0.70 15.90
C SER A 73 -5.42 -2.18 16.15
N GLU A 74 -5.15 -3.04 15.16
CA GLU A 74 -5.55 -4.45 15.20
C GLU A 74 -4.47 -5.39 15.71
N LEU A 75 -3.19 -5.12 15.44
CA LEU A 75 -2.13 -6.03 15.83
C LEU A 75 -1.68 -5.81 17.28
N SER A 76 -1.57 -6.90 18.03
CA SER A 76 -0.86 -6.91 19.30
C SER A 76 0.63 -6.56 19.11
N ASP A 77 1.32 -6.19 20.18
CA ASP A 77 2.77 -5.90 20.12
C ASP A 77 3.58 -7.11 19.63
N GLU A 78 3.17 -8.32 20.00
CA GLU A 78 3.79 -9.57 19.55
C GLU A 78 3.55 -9.82 18.05
N GLN A 79 2.32 -9.63 17.58
CA GLN A 79 2.01 -9.75 16.15
C GLN A 79 2.79 -8.71 15.33
N LEU A 80 2.88 -7.47 15.82
CA LEU A 80 3.64 -6.41 15.15
C LEU A 80 5.15 -6.68 15.12
N ALA A 81 5.72 -7.23 16.21
CA ALA A 81 7.13 -7.62 16.27
C ALA A 81 7.48 -8.76 15.30
N ASN A 82 6.52 -9.66 15.03
CA ASN A 82 6.70 -10.79 14.13
C ASN A 82 6.25 -10.50 12.68
N LEU A 83 5.73 -9.31 12.41
CA LEU A 83 5.25 -8.94 11.08
C LEU A 83 6.41 -8.82 10.08
N SER A 84 6.35 -9.58 8.99
CA SER A 84 7.35 -9.46 7.93
C SER A 84 7.15 -8.17 7.13
N GLY A 85 8.20 -7.34 7.08
CA GLY A 85 8.20 -6.14 6.23
C GLY A 85 8.01 -6.45 4.74
N ARG A 86 8.49 -7.62 4.28
CA ARG A 86 8.25 -8.06 2.90
C ARG A 86 6.80 -8.45 2.65
N ASN A 87 6.13 -9.02 3.65
CA ASN A 87 4.71 -9.31 3.55
C ASN A 87 3.90 -8.02 3.44
N VAL A 88 4.26 -6.98 4.22
CA VAL A 88 3.69 -5.63 4.09
C VAL A 88 3.89 -5.07 2.68
N GLN A 89 5.11 -5.14 2.14
CA GLN A 89 5.40 -4.69 0.77
C GLN A 89 4.61 -5.48 -0.28
N MET A 90 4.50 -6.79 -0.13
CA MET A 90 3.75 -7.65 -1.05
C MET A 90 2.27 -7.28 -1.05
N VAL A 91 1.65 -7.10 0.12
CA VAL A 91 0.25 -6.66 0.21
C VAL A 91 0.06 -5.34 -0.52
N TYR A 92 0.91 -4.35 -0.26
CA TYR A 92 0.84 -3.06 -0.95
C TYR A 92 1.01 -3.18 -2.47
N LEU A 93 1.94 -4.02 -2.93
CA LEU A 93 2.17 -4.23 -4.35
C LEU A 93 0.96 -4.89 -5.02
N LEU A 94 0.36 -5.91 -4.39
CA LEU A 94 -0.81 -6.62 -4.93
C LEU A 94 -2.03 -5.70 -5.05
N LEU A 95 -2.29 -4.89 -4.01
CA LEU A 95 -3.39 -3.92 -4.04
C LEU A 95 -3.13 -2.81 -5.06
N PHE A 96 -1.90 -2.31 -5.12
CA PHE A 96 -1.50 -1.30 -6.10
C PHE A 96 -1.64 -1.81 -7.54
N ARG A 97 -1.19 -3.04 -7.81
CA ARG A 97 -1.34 -3.72 -9.11
C ARG A 97 -2.81 -3.84 -9.51
N ASP A 98 -3.70 -4.20 -8.58
CA ASP A 98 -5.14 -4.20 -8.85
C ASP A 98 -5.67 -2.79 -9.20
N MET A 99 -5.26 -1.77 -8.46
CA MET A 99 -5.62 -0.38 -8.79
C MET A 99 -5.14 0.02 -10.19
N LEU A 100 -3.91 -0.33 -10.58
CA LEU A 100 -3.39 -0.03 -11.92
C LEU A 100 -4.19 -0.73 -13.02
N ARG A 101 -4.63 -1.98 -12.81
CA ARG A 101 -5.50 -2.72 -13.76
C ARG A 101 -6.88 -2.09 -13.93
N HIS A 102 -7.40 -1.47 -12.87
CA HIS A 102 -8.63 -0.69 -12.98
C HIS A 102 -8.41 0.67 -13.63
N LEU A 103 -7.22 1.25 -13.44
CA LEU A 103 -6.84 2.51 -14.08
C LEU A 103 -6.60 2.34 -15.57
N SER A 104 -6.07 1.19 -16.01
CA SER A 104 -5.82 0.90 -17.43
C SER A 104 -7.08 0.89 -18.29
N ASP A 105 -8.26 0.74 -17.69
CA ASP A 105 -9.55 0.87 -18.40
C ASP A 105 -9.83 2.29 -18.87
N ILE A 106 -9.23 3.29 -18.21
CA ILE A 106 -9.57 4.70 -18.36
C ILE A 106 -8.36 5.57 -18.71
N ILE A 107 -7.14 5.07 -18.49
CA ILE A 107 -5.89 5.77 -18.79
C ILE A 107 -4.89 4.78 -19.40
N THR A 108 -4.37 5.14 -20.57
CA THR A 108 -3.18 4.52 -21.14
C THR A 108 -2.03 5.53 -21.07
N PRO A 109 -0.97 5.27 -20.28
CA PRO A 109 0.21 6.13 -20.26
C PRO A 109 0.84 6.22 -21.65
N LYS A 110 1.41 7.38 -21.97
CA LYS A 110 2.01 7.62 -23.28
C LYS A 110 3.18 6.63 -23.50
N TYR A 111 3.16 5.90 -24.62
CA TYR A 111 4.16 4.88 -24.99
C TYR A 111 4.18 3.62 -24.11
N ALA A 112 3.17 3.42 -23.27
CA ALA A 112 3.02 2.19 -22.51
C ALA A 112 2.37 1.10 -23.37
N THR A 113 2.81 -0.15 -23.17
CA THR A 113 2.18 -1.34 -23.76
C THR A 113 0.82 -1.60 -23.10
N GLU A 114 -0.03 -2.42 -23.71
CA GLU A 114 -1.36 -2.75 -23.15
C GLU A 114 -1.26 -3.44 -21.77
N ASN A 115 -0.20 -4.22 -21.54
CA ASN A 115 0.07 -4.92 -20.28
C ASN A 115 0.88 -4.09 -19.26
N TRP A 116 0.92 -2.76 -19.40
CA TRP A 116 1.74 -1.90 -18.53
C TRP A 116 1.51 -2.05 -17.01
N PRO A 117 0.29 -2.36 -16.49
CA PRO A 117 0.11 -2.58 -15.05
C PRO A 117 0.94 -3.75 -14.53
N GLU A 118 1.08 -4.79 -15.36
CA GLU A 118 1.84 -6.01 -15.03
C GLU A 118 3.34 -5.74 -15.05
N LEU A 119 3.82 -5.05 -16.10
CA LEU A 119 5.22 -4.66 -16.21
C LEU A 119 5.64 -3.75 -15.06
N PHE A 120 4.80 -2.77 -14.71
CA PHE A 120 5.04 -1.90 -13.56
C PHE A 120 5.19 -2.74 -12.28
N ALA A 121 4.23 -3.64 -12.02
CA ALA A 121 4.22 -4.42 -10.80
C ALA A 121 5.43 -5.36 -10.71
N GLN A 122 5.83 -5.97 -11.83
CA GLN A 122 7.02 -6.81 -11.92
C GLN A 122 8.30 -6.01 -11.66
N GLU A 123 8.46 -4.84 -12.28
CA GLU A 123 9.63 -3.98 -12.05
C GLU A 123 9.74 -3.53 -10.57
N ALA A 124 8.61 -3.23 -9.93
CA ALA A 124 8.58 -2.88 -8.51
C ALA A 124 8.90 -4.09 -7.61
N LEU A 125 8.37 -5.28 -7.94
CA LEU A 125 8.68 -6.54 -7.25
C LEU A 125 10.18 -6.85 -7.28
N ASP A 126 10.78 -6.76 -8.47
CA ASP A 126 12.20 -7.07 -8.70
C ASP A 126 13.11 -6.07 -8.00
N ALA A 127 12.79 -4.77 -8.09
CA ALA A 127 13.55 -3.71 -7.42
C ALA A 127 13.55 -3.86 -5.89
N CYS A 128 12.42 -4.28 -5.31
CA CYS A 128 12.29 -4.51 -3.87
C CYS A 128 12.71 -5.91 -3.43
N LYS A 129 13.04 -6.82 -4.36
CA LYS A 129 13.52 -8.18 -4.06
C LYS A 129 12.58 -8.95 -3.10
N MET A 130 11.27 -8.80 -3.28
CA MET A 130 10.27 -9.30 -2.32
C MET A 130 10.17 -10.84 -2.27
N LEU A 131 10.73 -11.53 -3.27
CA LEU A 131 10.71 -12.99 -3.43
C LEU A 131 12.12 -13.63 -3.36
N SER A 132 13.15 -12.92 -2.87
CA SER A 132 14.55 -13.35 -3.03
C SER A 132 15.27 -13.77 -1.75
N ASP A 133 14.59 -13.96 -0.61
CA ASP A 133 15.28 -14.17 0.67
C ASP A 133 15.09 -15.57 1.24
N ALA A 134 16.19 -16.24 1.57
CA ALA A 134 16.20 -17.58 2.13
C ALA A 134 15.46 -17.69 3.48
N ASP A 135 15.39 -16.59 4.25
CA ASP A 135 14.74 -16.58 5.58
C ASP A 135 13.23 -16.30 5.51
N ASP A 136 12.69 -16.07 4.32
CA ASP A 136 11.29 -15.73 4.12
C ASP A 136 10.42 -16.97 3.97
N LYS A 137 9.72 -17.30 5.06
CA LYS A 137 8.90 -18.51 5.20
C LYS A 137 7.68 -18.55 4.29
N ASP A 138 7.29 -17.40 3.71
CA ASP A 138 6.07 -17.25 2.91
C ASP A 138 6.34 -17.07 1.41
N ILE A 139 7.57 -17.32 0.92
CA ILE A 139 7.90 -17.11 -0.51
C ILE A 139 6.95 -17.85 -1.45
N ALA A 140 6.70 -19.13 -1.21
CA ALA A 140 5.84 -19.93 -2.08
C ALA A 140 4.42 -19.36 -2.14
N LYS A 141 3.87 -18.96 -0.98
CA LYS A 141 2.56 -18.29 -0.88
C LYS A 141 2.55 -16.98 -1.66
N LYS A 142 3.58 -16.14 -1.50
CA LYS A 142 3.69 -14.85 -2.20
C LYS A 142 3.88 -15.01 -3.70
N GLN A 143 4.67 -15.98 -4.15
CA GLN A 143 4.83 -16.33 -5.56
C GLN A 143 3.48 -16.73 -6.18
N GLN A 144 2.74 -17.61 -5.50
CA GLN A 144 1.41 -18.01 -5.95
C GLN A 144 0.44 -16.82 -5.98
N LEU A 145 0.44 -15.97 -4.96
CA LEU A 145 -0.39 -14.78 -4.93
C LEU A 145 -0.03 -13.83 -6.09
N PHE A 146 1.25 -13.58 -6.32
CA PHE A 146 1.68 -12.72 -7.41
C PHE A 146 1.36 -13.32 -8.79
N ALA A 147 1.48 -14.63 -8.97
CA ALA A 147 1.12 -15.29 -10.24
C ALA A 147 -0.40 -15.31 -10.49
N ASN A 148 -1.20 -15.59 -9.45
CA ASN A 148 -2.62 -15.94 -9.58
C ASN A 148 -3.58 -14.78 -9.33
N THR A 149 -3.10 -13.64 -8.81
CA THR A 149 -3.92 -12.44 -8.64
C THR A 149 -4.39 -11.95 -10.01
N GLN A 150 -5.62 -12.27 -10.38
CA GLN A 150 -6.31 -11.74 -11.57
C GLN A 150 -6.84 -10.33 -11.30
N ARG A 151 -7.27 -9.61 -12.35
CA ARG A 151 -8.01 -8.36 -12.19
C ARG A 151 -9.32 -8.67 -11.45
N PHE A 152 -9.51 -8.08 -10.28
CA PHE A 152 -10.63 -8.44 -9.43
C PHE A 152 -11.91 -7.76 -9.93
N THR A 153 -12.79 -8.51 -10.60
CA THR A 153 -14.16 -8.07 -10.92
C THR A 153 -15.01 -8.08 -9.65
N VAL A 154 -15.40 -6.89 -9.16
CA VAL A 154 -16.53 -6.75 -8.24
C VAL A 154 -17.27 -5.47 -8.58
N ASP A 155 -18.50 -5.60 -9.06
CA ASP A 155 -19.30 -4.47 -9.55
C ASP A 155 -19.90 -3.61 -8.43
N LYS A 156 -19.84 -4.05 -7.16
CA LYS A 156 -20.44 -3.31 -6.03
C LYS A 156 -19.55 -3.28 -4.78
N PRO A 157 -19.27 -2.09 -4.20
CA PRO A 157 -18.61 -2.00 -2.90
C PRO A 157 -19.51 -2.57 -1.79
N ILE A 158 -18.88 -3.14 -0.77
CA ILE A 158 -19.54 -3.51 0.49
C ILE A 158 -19.70 -2.24 1.29
N ASP A 159 -20.91 -1.72 1.42
CA ASP A 159 -21.22 -0.54 2.23
C ASP A 159 -22.47 -0.74 3.08
N GLU A 160 -22.64 0.13 4.08
CA GLU A 160 -23.76 0.06 5.03
C GLU A 160 -25.13 0.32 4.39
N LYS A 161 -25.16 0.86 3.16
CA LYS A 161 -26.38 1.18 2.42
C LYS A 161 -26.85 0.01 1.55
N HIS A 162 -25.98 -0.97 1.33
CA HIS A 162 -26.24 -2.20 0.58
C HIS A 162 -25.90 -3.44 1.42
N PRO A 163 -26.62 -3.69 2.53
CA PRO A 163 -26.36 -4.80 3.45
C PRO A 163 -26.57 -6.18 2.82
N GLU A 164 -27.16 -6.27 1.63
CA GLU A 164 -27.23 -7.48 0.82
C GLU A 164 -25.88 -7.90 0.23
N ASN A 165 -24.91 -6.99 0.16
CA ASN A 165 -23.58 -7.23 -0.39
C ASN A 165 -22.56 -7.40 0.74
N ASN A 166 -22.58 -8.55 1.40
CA ASN A 166 -21.70 -8.86 2.54
C ASN A 166 -20.52 -9.80 2.19
N GLU A 167 -20.50 -10.36 0.98
CA GLU A 167 -19.52 -11.38 0.60
C GLU A 167 -18.15 -10.75 0.38
N ILE A 168 -17.18 -11.11 1.23
CA ILE A 168 -15.78 -10.73 1.01
C ILE A 168 -15.25 -11.61 -0.12
N PRO A 169 -14.72 -11.05 -1.20
CA PRO A 169 -14.18 -11.88 -2.27
C PRO A 169 -13.02 -12.77 -1.80
N ASP A 170 -12.99 -14.01 -2.27
CA ASP A 170 -12.02 -15.02 -1.85
C ASP A 170 -10.56 -14.59 -2.00
N TRP A 171 -10.25 -13.74 -2.98
CA TRP A 171 -8.90 -13.25 -3.23
C TRP A 171 -8.34 -12.40 -2.09
N VAL A 172 -9.20 -11.76 -1.29
CA VAL A 172 -8.77 -10.83 -0.23
C VAL A 172 -8.17 -11.60 0.93
N THR A 173 -8.74 -12.76 1.26
CA THR A 173 -8.35 -13.58 2.41
C THR A 173 -6.86 -13.90 2.42
N PRO A 174 -6.27 -14.52 1.39
CA PRO A 174 -4.86 -14.90 1.44
C PRO A 174 -3.90 -13.70 1.38
N ILE A 175 -4.36 -12.51 0.94
CA ILE A 175 -3.59 -11.26 1.00
C ILE A 175 -3.63 -10.67 2.42
N ALA A 176 -4.81 -10.62 3.05
CA ALA A 176 -4.97 -10.06 4.38
C ALA A 176 -4.22 -10.88 5.44
N GLU A 177 -4.16 -12.20 5.27
CA GLU A 177 -3.39 -13.11 6.10
C GLU A 177 -1.89 -12.77 6.16
N LEU A 178 -1.30 -12.23 5.07
CA LEU A 178 0.13 -11.87 5.05
C LEU A 178 0.50 -10.84 6.11
N ILE A 179 -0.47 -10.00 6.50
CA ILE A 179 -0.29 -8.94 7.50
C ILE A 179 -1.22 -9.10 8.71
N MET A 180 -1.84 -10.28 8.87
CA MET A 180 -2.65 -10.66 10.04
C MET A 180 -3.84 -9.73 10.33
N ILE A 181 -4.44 -9.12 9.30
CA ILE A 181 -5.64 -8.26 9.46
C ILE A 181 -6.89 -8.92 8.88
N SER A 182 -8.06 -8.39 9.24
CA SER A 182 -9.33 -8.83 8.67
C SER A 182 -9.42 -8.58 7.15
N PRO A 183 -9.84 -9.58 6.35
CA PRO A 183 -10.12 -9.40 4.93
C PRO A 183 -11.12 -8.27 4.66
N LYS A 184 -12.12 -8.09 5.52
CA LYS A 184 -13.13 -7.04 5.41
C LYS A 184 -12.50 -5.63 5.46
N MET A 185 -11.56 -5.41 6.37
CA MET A 185 -10.88 -4.12 6.52
C MET A 185 -10.02 -3.82 5.28
N LEU A 186 -9.23 -4.80 4.85
CA LEU A 186 -8.39 -4.67 3.65
C LEU A 186 -9.23 -4.35 2.41
N TYR A 187 -10.32 -5.10 2.21
CA TYR A 187 -11.23 -4.91 1.08
C TYR A 187 -11.87 -3.52 1.10
N LYS A 188 -12.43 -3.10 2.24
CA LYS A 188 -13.09 -1.78 2.38
C LYS A 188 -12.12 -0.64 2.12
N SER A 189 -10.90 -0.71 2.66
CA SER A 189 -9.87 0.30 2.41
C SER A 189 -9.48 0.37 0.93
N HIS A 190 -9.17 -0.76 0.31
CA HIS A 190 -8.73 -0.76 -1.09
C HIS A 190 -9.84 -0.32 -2.06
N ARG A 191 -11.03 -0.94 -1.97
CA ARG A 191 -12.11 -0.68 -2.93
C ARG A 191 -12.71 0.70 -2.82
N SER A 192 -12.85 1.24 -1.61
CA SER A 192 -13.35 2.61 -1.44
C SER A 192 -12.46 3.62 -2.16
N LEU A 193 -11.14 3.41 -2.11
CA LEU A 193 -10.18 4.28 -2.76
C LEU A 193 -10.16 4.09 -4.28
N VAL A 194 -10.17 2.86 -4.78
CA VAL A 194 -10.26 2.58 -6.23
C VAL A 194 -11.54 3.20 -6.81
N ASN A 195 -12.67 3.05 -6.13
CA ASN A 195 -13.93 3.65 -6.56
C ASN A 195 -13.87 5.18 -6.57
N ALA A 196 -13.25 5.80 -5.55
CA ALA A 196 -13.05 7.24 -5.52
C ALA A 196 -12.17 7.73 -6.68
N ILE A 197 -11.13 6.98 -7.03
CA ILE A 197 -10.23 7.27 -8.16
C ILE A 197 -10.95 7.15 -9.51
N LYS A 198 -11.77 6.11 -9.69
CA LYS A 198 -12.50 5.86 -10.95
C LYS A 198 -13.67 6.81 -11.19
N ARG A 199 -14.22 7.44 -10.14
CA ARG A 199 -15.38 8.33 -10.30
C ARG A 199 -15.02 9.49 -11.23
N PRO A 200 -15.82 9.76 -12.27
CA PRO A 200 -15.61 10.94 -13.10
C PRO A 200 -15.67 12.18 -12.21
N LYS A 201 -14.66 13.05 -12.30
CA LYS A 201 -14.72 14.36 -11.67
C LYS A 201 -15.93 15.07 -12.28
N LYS A 202 -17.01 15.23 -11.51
CA LYS A 202 -18.07 16.17 -11.87
C LYS A 202 -17.38 17.51 -12.11
N ARG A 203 -17.47 18.05 -13.32
CA ARG A 203 -17.03 19.42 -13.60
C ARG A 203 -17.86 20.31 -12.67
N ALA A 204 -17.19 20.94 -11.70
CA ALA A 204 -17.74 22.08 -10.97
C ALA A 204 -17.57 23.32 -11.85
#